data_AF-D3ATZ2-F1
#
_entry.id   AF-D3ATZ2-F1
#
_cell.length_a   1.000
_cell.length_b   1.000
_cell.length_c   1.000
_cell.angle_alpha   90.00
_cell.angle_beta   90.00
_cell.angle_gamma   90.00
#
_symmetry.space_group_name_H-M   'P 1'
#
loop_
_entity.id
_entity.type
_entity.pdbx_description
1 polymer ?
#
loop_
_entity_poly.entity_id
_entity_poly.type
_entity_poly.pdbx_seq_one_letter_code
_entity_poly.pdbx_strand_id
1 'polypeptide(L)'
;MEKIKIGTQEALFEIESIRPVSENVMQLVFPDTMPSVWGDITIYTDDGTEATTITGYETLYRDEGQTVYLSNDGSVYTAPETPEGPGEPPEPYIPTLEELQAAKRREISVACQQIIYQGVNVP
;
A
#
# COMPACT_ATOMS: atom_id res chain seq x y z
N MET A 1 21.92 -6.13 -25.13
CA MET A 1 21.05 -5.39 -24.21
C MET A 1 21.30 -3.92 -24.41
N GLU A 2 20.27 -3.08 -24.33
CA GLU A 2 20.41 -1.63 -24.48
C GLU A 2 21.18 -1.06 -23.29
N LYS A 3 21.88 0.06 -23.54
CA LYS A 3 22.68 0.74 -22.52
C LYS A 3 22.30 2.20 -22.47
N ILE A 4 22.41 2.80 -21.30
CA ILE A 4 22.16 4.23 -21.12
C ILE A 4 23.32 4.89 -20.38
N LYS A 5 23.53 6.16 -20.68
CA LYS A 5 24.41 7.06 -19.94
C LYS A 5 23.55 8.14 -19.29
N ILE A 6 23.88 8.53 -18.06
CA ILE A 6 23.06 9.45 -17.29
C ILE A 6 23.91 10.65 -16.84
N GLY A 7 23.46 11.84 -17.21
CA GLY A 7 24.12 13.11 -16.95
C GLY A 7 25.56 13.15 -17.44
N THR A 8 26.46 13.61 -16.57
CA THR A 8 27.90 13.69 -16.84
C THR A 8 28.66 12.41 -16.50
N GLN A 9 27.96 11.32 -16.15
CA GLN A 9 28.62 10.06 -15.82
C GLN A 9 29.24 9.45 -17.06
N GLU A 10 30.49 8.97 -16.94
CA GLU A 10 31.15 8.21 -18.01
C GLU A 10 30.71 6.74 -18.03
N ALA A 11 30.07 6.27 -16.96
CA ALA A 11 29.58 4.91 -16.84
C ALA A 11 28.34 4.67 -17.71
N LEU A 12 28.34 3.54 -18.41
CA LEU A 12 27.18 3.02 -19.13
C LEU A 12 26.46 2.02 -18.23
N PHE A 13 25.17 2.23 -18.03
CA PHE A 13 24.29 1.33 -17.27
C PHE A 13 23.48 0.49 -18.24
N GLU A 14 23.35 -0.80 -17.96
CA GLU A 14 22.46 -1.66 -18.73
C GLU A 14 21.01 -1.35 -18.34
N ILE A 15 20.11 -1.33 -19.33
CA ILE A 15 18.69 -1.12 -19.10
C ILE A 15 17.90 -2.28 -19.71
N GLU A 16 16.89 -2.75 -18.98
CA GLU A 16 15.96 -3.77 -19.46
C GLU A 16 14.80 -3.12 -20.22
N SER A 17 14.29 -1.98 -19.74
CA SER A 17 13.18 -1.27 -20.36
C SER A 17 13.18 0.22 -20.00
N ILE A 18 12.86 1.06 -20.98
CA ILE A 18 12.59 2.49 -20.80
C ILE A 18 11.27 2.85 -21.48
N ARG A 19 10.34 3.44 -20.73
CA ARG A 19 9.02 3.82 -21.27
C ARG A 19 8.38 4.99 -20.53
N PRO A 20 7.67 5.89 -21.23
CA PRO A 20 6.86 6.91 -20.58
C PRO A 20 5.68 6.26 -19.85
N VAL A 21 5.43 6.67 -18.61
CA VAL A 21 4.26 6.25 -17.81
C VAL A 21 3.19 7.34 -17.84
N SER A 22 3.60 8.61 -17.87
CA SER A 22 2.72 9.76 -18.03
C SER A 22 3.41 10.82 -18.90
N GLU A 23 2.75 11.97 -19.10
CA GLU A 23 3.32 13.10 -19.86
C GLU A 23 4.65 13.59 -19.30
N ASN A 24 4.80 13.54 -17.97
CA ASN A 24 5.93 14.09 -17.23
C ASN A 24 6.76 13.04 -16.49
N VAL A 25 6.37 11.75 -16.54
CA VAL A 25 7.02 10.68 -15.79
C VAL A 25 7.47 9.54 -16.70
N MET A 26 8.73 9.14 -16.57
CA MET A 26 9.34 8.04 -17.30
C MET A 26 9.77 6.93 -16.35
N GLN A 27 9.53 5.69 -16.74
CA GLN A 27 9.97 4.49 -16.01
C GLN A 27 11.21 3.89 -16.67
N LEU A 28 12.20 3.59 -15.85
CA LEU A 28 13.41 2.88 -16.22
C LEU A 28 13.54 1.62 -15.37
N VAL A 29 13.81 0.49 -16.00
CA VAL A 29 13.99 -0.81 -15.36
C VAL A 29 15.43 -1.27 -15.57
N PHE A 30 16.19 -1.38 -14.50
CA PHE A 30 17.57 -1.82 -14.49
C PHE A 30 17.67 -3.29 -14.09
N PRO A 31 18.48 -4.11 -14.78
CA PRO A 31 18.65 -5.52 -14.43
C PRO A 31 19.43 -5.71 -13.13
N ASP A 32 20.38 -4.82 -12.79
CA ASP A 32 21.20 -4.97 -11.59
C ASP A 32 21.81 -3.65 -11.10
N THR A 33 22.68 -3.04 -11.90
CA THR A 33 23.41 -1.81 -11.50
C THR A 33 22.61 -0.56 -11.80
N MET A 34 22.42 0.26 -10.76
CA MET A 34 21.72 1.54 -10.86
C MET A 34 22.67 2.74 -10.67
N PRO A 35 22.38 3.86 -11.35
CA PRO A 35 23.08 5.12 -11.15
C PRO A 35 22.75 5.71 -9.78
N SER A 36 23.69 6.47 -9.19
CA SER A 36 23.45 7.27 -7.97
C SER A 36 23.14 8.74 -8.26
N VAL A 37 23.26 9.17 -9.51
CA VAL A 37 23.04 10.56 -9.95
C VAL A 37 22.17 10.53 -11.19
N TRP A 38 21.20 11.44 -11.25
CA TRP A 38 20.24 11.58 -12.34
C TRP A 38 20.52 12.85 -13.14
N GLY A 39 20.11 12.86 -14.41
CA GLY A 39 20.39 13.94 -15.37
C GLY A 39 19.96 13.54 -16.77
N ASP A 40 20.57 14.13 -17.80
CA ASP A 40 20.26 13.80 -19.20
C ASP A 40 20.55 12.34 -19.53
N ILE A 41 19.58 11.64 -20.10
CA ILE A 41 19.65 10.20 -20.36
C ILE A 41 19.92 9.98 -21.83
N THR A 42 21.12 9.52 -22.16
CA THR A 42 21.50 9.14 -23.52
C THR A 42 21.35 7.63 -23.69
N ILE A 43 20.55 7.20 -24.66
CA ILE A 43 20.28 5.80 -24.96
C ILE A 43 21.20 5.34 -26.08
N TYR A 44 21.84 4.19 -25.87
CA TYR A 44 22.68 3.50 -26.83
C TYR A 44 22.02 2.19 -27.28
N THR A 45 22.02 1.97 -28.59
CA THR A 45 21.61 0.68 -29.16
C THR A 45 22.61 -0.42 -28.79
N ASP A 46 22.24 -1.68 -29.02
CA ASP A 46 23.11 -2.85 -28.79
C ASP A 46 24.47 -2.74 -29.53
N ASP A 47 24.49 -2.05 -30.67
CA ASP A 47 25.69 -1.79 -31.49
C ASP A 47 26.55 -0.63 -30.93
N GLY A 48 26.15 0.01 -29.83
CA GLY A 48 26.84 1.13 -29.20
C GLY A 48 26.63 2.48 -29.90
N THR A 49 25.67 2.57 -30.83
CA THR A 49 25.31 3.82 -31.48
C THR A 49 24.33 4.61 -30.62
N GLU A 50 24.55 5.92 -30.51
CA GLU A 50 23.62 6.80 -29.80
C GLU A 50 22.28 6.86 -30.54
N ALA A 51 21.21 6.39 -29.89
CA ALA A 51 19.87 6.34 -30.45
C ALA A 51 19.13 7.67 -30.23
N THR A 52 19.10 8.12 -28.98
CA THR A 52 18.39 9.35 -28.58
C THR A 52 18.87 9.85 -27.24
N THR A 53 18.68 11.14 -26.97
CA THR A 53 18.99 11.77 -25.68
C THR A 53 17.72 12.42 -25.14
N ILE A 54 17.37 12.04 -23.92
CA ILE A 54 16.19 12.47 -23.18
C ILE A 54 16.66 13.44 -22.11
N THR A 55 16.24 14.70 -22.21
CA THR A 55 16.68 15.77 -21.30
C THR A 55 15.57 16.19 -20.34
N GLY A 56 15.95 16.80 -19.22
CA GLY A 56 15.03 17.35 -18.21
C GLY A 56 14.54 16.35 -17.16
N TYR A 57 14.77 15.04 -17.32
CA TYR A 57 14.38 14.00 -16.36
C TYR A 57 15.39 13.85 -15.20
N GLU A 58 15.72 14.96 -14.54
CA GLU A 58 16.71 15.01 -13.45
C GLU A 58 16.12 14.69 -12.07
N THR A 59 14.80 14.75 -11.92
CA THR A 59 14.14 14.55 -10.62
C THR A 59 13.70 13.10 -10.44
N LEU A 60 14.16 12.46 -9.36
CA LEU A 60 13.71 11.12 -8.98
C LEU A 60 12.28 11.19 -8.42
N TYR A 61 11.31 10.73 -9.20
CA TYR A 61 9.91 10.68 -8.82
C TYR A 61 9.64 9.58 -7.80
N ARG A 62 10.14 8.36 -8.06
CA ARG A 62 9.97 7.18 -7.20
C ARG A 62 11.10 6.18 -7.43
N ASP A 63 11.57 5.55 -6.35
CA ASP A 63 12.55 4.47 -6.36
C ASP A 63 11.92 3.19 -5.82
N GLU A 64 11.97 2.11 -6.59
CA GLU A 64 11.52 0.77 -6.19
C GLU A 64 12.67 -0.25 -6.23
N GLY A 65 13.91 0.21 -5.99
CA GLY A 65 15.09 -0.57 -6.31
C GLY A 65 15.27 -0.61 -7.84
N GLN A 66 15.28 -1.80 -8.45
CA GLN A 66 15.56 -2.00 -9.88
C GLN A 66 14.66 -1.20 -10.84
N THR A 67 13.47 -0.78 -10.41
CA THR A 67 12.58 0.08 -11.19
C THR A 67 12.57 1.48 -10.59
N VAL A 68 12.89 2.48 -11.40
CA VAL A 68 12.88 3.87 -11.01
C VAL A 68 11.96 4.68 -11.92
N TYR A 69 11.46 5.78 -11.38
CA TYR A 69 10.62 6.72 -12.09
C TYR A 69 11.26 8.09 -12.01
N LEU A 70 11.43 8.73 -13.16
CA LEU A 70 11.99 10.08 -13.27
C LEU A 70 10.91 11.05 -13.73
N SER A 71 10.93 12.25 -13.18
CA SER A 71 10.04 13.35 -13.54
C SER A 71 10.82 14.47 -14.22
N ASN A 72 10.23 15.08 -15.25
CA ASN A 72 10.78 16.26 -15.93
C ASN A 72 10.27 17.61 -15.38
N ASP A 73 9.17 17.61 -14.61
CA ASP A 73 8.54 18.82 -14.05
C ASP A 73 8.95 19.10 -12.59
N GLY A 74 9.88 18.30 -12.04
CA GLY A 74 10.23 18.40 -10.61
C GLY A 74 9.19 17.80 -9.65
N SER A 75 8.14 17.17 -10.17
CA SER A 75 7.18 16.43 -9.37
C SER A 75 7.84 15.25 -8.63
N VAL A 76 7.42 15.03 -7.39
CA VAL A 76 7.85 13.89 -6.55
C VAL A 76 6.63 13.05 -6.22
N TYR A 77 6.81 11.73 -6.07
CA TYR A 77 5.72 10.84 -5.69
C TYR A 77 5.20 11.16 -4.29
N THR A 78 3.94 11.58 -4.22
CA THR A 78 3.18 11.64 -2.97
C THR A 78 2.32 10.39 -2.89
N ALA A 79 2.60 9.54 -1.91
CA ALA A 79 1.73 8.41 -1.61
C ALA A 79 0.32 8.94 -1.29
N PRO A 80 -0.75 8.36 -1.87
CA PRO A 80 -2.09 8.76 -1.50
C PRO A 80 -2.25 8.59 0.02
N GLU A 81 -2.87 9.57 0.67
CA GLU A 81 -3.28 9.44 2.06
C GLU A 81 -4.09 8.16 2.15
N THR A 82 -3.55 7.15 2.85
CA THR A 82 -4.33 5.97 3.16
C THR A 82 -5.54 6.52 3.89
N PRO A 83 -6.79 6.32 3.41
CA PRO A 83 -7.94 6.68 4.21
C PRO A 83 -7.70 6.00 5.54
N GLU A 84 -7.63 6.80 6.61
CA GLU A 84 -7.63 6.27 7.97
C GLU A 84 -8.70 5.19 7.96
N GLY A 85 -8.29 3.95 8.28
CA GLY A 85 -9.12 2.77 8.08
C GLY A 85 -10.52 2.98 8.67
N PRO A 86 -11.50 2.11 8.34
CA PRO A 86 -12.86 2.23 8.88
C PRO A 86 -12.75 2.55 10.37
N GLY A 87 -13.19 3.77 10.75
CA GLY A 87 -12.93 4.34 12.07
C GLY A 87 -13.21 3.31 13.16
N GLU A 88 -12.48 3.40 14.28
CA GLU A 88 -12.52 2.44 15.37
C GLU A 88 -13.92 1.82 15.53
N PRO A 89 -14.06 0.48 15.46
CA PRO A 89 -15.35 -0.16 15.63
C PRO A 89 -15.96 0.33 16.95
N PRO A 90 -17.26 0.67 16.98
CA PRO A 90 -17.89 1.17 18.18
C PRO A 90 -17.61 0.20 19.34
N GLU A 91 -17.27 0.75 20.50
CA GLU A 91 -16.98 -0.06 21.68
C GLU A 91 -18.11 -1.08 21.90
N PRO A 92 -17.78 -2.36 22.20
CA PRO A 92 -18.79 -3.35 22.49
C PRO A 92 -19.73 -2.85 23.57
N TYR A 93 -21.04 -3.00 23.35
CA TYR A 93 -22.04 -2.65 24.35
C TYR A 93 -21.76 -3.43 25.65
N ILE A 94 -21.40 -2.72 26.71
CA ILE A 94 -21.27 -3.28 28.05
C ILE A 94 -22.65 -3.12 28.71
N PRO A 95 -23.42 -4.22 28.88
CA PRO A 95 -24.73 -4.13 29.52
C PRO A 95 -24.58 -3.61 30.95
N THR A 96 -25.49 -2.72 31.34
CA THR A 96 -25.50 -2.13 32.66
C THR A 96 -25.94 -3.16 33.71
N LEU A 97 -25.53 -2.98 34.98
CA LEU A 97 -25.97 -3.83 36.10
C LEU A 97 -27.50 -3.95 36.18
N GLU A 98 -28.22 -2.90 35.78
CA GLU A 98 -29.67 -2.83 35.83
C GLU A 98 -30.35 -3.78 34.83
N GLU A 99 -29.79 -3.93 33.62
CA GLU A 99 -30.26 -4.86 32.60
C GLU A 99 -30.02 -6.32 32.99
N LEU A 100 -28.84 -6.63 33.54
CA LEU A 100 -28.52 -7.97 34.03
C LEU A 100 -29.44 -8.38 35.19
N GLN A 101 -29.81 -7.45 36.07
CA GLN A 101 -30.75 -7.72 37.15
C GLN A 101 -32.19 -7.95 36.65
N ALA A 102 -32.63 -7.24 35.60
CA ALA A 102 -33.95 -7.45 35.01
C ALA A 102 -34.09 -8.83 34.34
N ALA A 103 -33.04 -9.29 33.66
CA ALA A 103 -32.99 -10.63 33.07
C ALA A 103 -33.08 -11.73 34.14
N LYS A 104 -32.26 -11.63 35.21
CA LYS A 104 -32.24 -12.63 36.28
C LYS A 104 -33.54 -12.69 37.09
N ARG A 105 -34.22 -11.54 37.25
CA ARG A 105 -35.51 -11.48 37.96
C ARG A 105 -36.64 -12.21 37.22
N ARG A 106 -36.60 -12.32 35.88
CA ARG A 106 -37.59 -13.07 35.11
C ARG A 106 -37.39 -14.58 35.17
N GLU A 107 -36.15 -15.06 35.18
CA GLU A 107 -35.86 -16.51 35.25
C GLU A 107 -36.26 -17.14 36.60
N ILE A 108 -36.06 -16.42 37.71
CA ILE A 108 -36.44 -16.93 39.05
C ILE A 108 -37.97 -16.98 39.23
N SER A 109 -38.71 -16.08 38.57
CA SER A 109 -40.18 -16.06 38.66
C SER A 109 -40.84 -17.26 37.97
N VAL A 110 -40.25 -17.76 36.87
CA VAL A 110 -40.78 -18.93 36.14
C VAL A 110 -40.57 -20.23 36.92
N ALA A 111 -39.48 -20.36 37.68
CA ALA A 111 -39.16 -21.59 38.41
C ALA A 111 -40.05 -21.85 39.66
N CYS A 112 -40.74 -20.83 40.19
CA CYS A 112 -41.54 -20.98 41.42
C CYS A 112 -43.02 -21.37 41.20
N GLN A 113 -43.52 -21.53 39.96
CA GLN A 113 -44.91 -21.95 39.71
C GLN A 113 -45.09 -23.41 39.28
N GLN A 114 -44.05 -24.26 39.28
CA GLN A 114 -44.19 -25.69 38.92
C GLN A 114 -44.20 -26.70 40.08
N ILE A 115 -44.15 -26.30 41.36
CA ILE A 115 -44.02 -27.23 42.51
C ILE A 115 -45.33 -27.49 43.29
N ILE A 116 -46.48 -26.93 42.90
CA ILE A 116 -47.76 -27.23 43.57
C ILE A 116 -48.70 -28.03 42.66
N TYR A 117 -48.28 -29.20 42.16
CA TYR A 117 -49.24 -30.17 41.61
C TYR A 117 -48.73 -31.62 41.53
N GLN A 118 -48.04 -32.13 42.55
CA GLN A 118 -47.96 -33.58 42.76
C GLN A 118 -48.17 -33.89 44.24
N GLY A 119 -49.42 -34.20 44.58
CA GLY A 119 -49.80 -34.73 45.87
C GLY A 119 -49.08 -36.04 46.13
N VAL A 120 -48.29 -36.09 47.19
CA VAL A 120 -47.68 -37.33 47.68
C VAL A 120 -48.77 -38.13 48.39
N ASN A 121 -49.25 -39.19 47.73
CA ASN A 121 -50.05 -40.24 48.34
C ASN A 121 -49.10 -41.23 49.01
N VAL A 122 -49.24 -41.45 50.32
CA VAL A 122 -48.49 -42.47 51.07
C VAL A 122 -49.44 -43.64 51.40
N PRO A 123 -49.17 -44.87 50.90
CA PRO A 123 -49.90 -46.08 51.27
C PRO A 123 -49.54 -46.60 52.67
#